data_AF-A0A948MJQ1-F1
#
_entry.id   AF-A0A948MJQ1-F1
#
_cell.length_a   1.000
_cell.length_b   1.000
_cell.length_c   1.000
_cell.angle_alpha   90.00
_cell.angle_beta   90.00
_cell.angle_gamma   90.00
#
_symmetry.space_group_name_H-M   'P 1'
#
loop_
_entity.id
_entity.type
_entity.pdbx_description
1 polymer ?
#
loop_
_entity_poly.entity_id
_entity_poly.type
_entity_poly.pdbx_seq_one_letter_code
_entity_poly.pdbx_strand_id
1 'polypeptide(L)' 'MRDLSAISGKPHSYFGKIEQGIRGLDILEFLELCQWLGIDYRSAINEINKL' A
#
# COMPACT_ATOMS: atom_id res chain seq x y z
N MET A 1 5.98 4.14 5.90
CA MET A 1 4.77 4.96 5.61
C MET A 1 4.95 6.47 5.71
N ARG A 2 5.89 7.02 6.50
CA ARG A 2 6.06 8.48 6.61
C ARG A 2 6.49 9.11 5.27
N ASP A 3 7.45 8.49 4.59
CA ASP A 3 7.90 8.94 3.26
C ASP A 3 6.85 8.69 2.17
N LEU A 4 5.99 7.68 2.36
CA LEU A 4 4.87 7.42 1.46
C LEU A 4 3.88 8.58 1.42
N SER A 5 3.70 9.30 2.54
CA SER A 5 2.86 10.49 2.58
C SER A 5 3.41 11.60 1.67
N ALA A 6 4.73 11.75 1.60
CA ALA A 6 5.37 12.71 0.72
C ALA A 6 5.25 12.34 -0.76
N ILE A 7 5.33 11.04 -1.09
CA ILE A 7 5.28 10.54 -2.47
C ILE A 7 3.85 10.46 -3.01
N SER A 8 2.90 10.06 -2.17
CA SER A 8 1.50 9.82 -2.58
C SER A 8 0.58 11.04 -2.51
N GLY A 9 0.99 12.08 -1.78
CA GLY A 9 0.11 13.20 -1.41
C GLY A 9 -1.02 12.82 -0.44
N LYS A 10 -1.09 11.56 0.03
CA LYS A 10 -2.05 11.11 1.03
C LYS A 10 -1.56 11.45 2.45
N PRO A 11 -2.44 11.80 3.39
CA PRO A 11 -2.04 12.06 4.78
C PRO A 11 -1.40 10.83 5.44
N HIS A 12 -0.45 11.04 6.35
CA HIS A 12 0.15 9.92 7.10
C HIS A 12 -0.90 9.04 7.82
N SER A 13 -1.98 9.65 8.32
CA SER A 13 -3.09 8.95 8.98
C SER A 13 -3.89 8.01 8.06
N TYR A 14 -3.85 8.22 6.74
CA TYR A 14 -4.43 7.30 5.75
C TYR A 14 -3.72 5.95 5.80
N PHE A 15 -2.38 5.98 5.75
CA PHE A 15 -1.54 4.79 5.82
C PHE A 15 -1.61 4.08 7.18
N GLY A 16 -1.64 4.85 8.27
CA GLY A 16 -1.76 4.27 9.62
C GLY A 16 -3.06 3.46 9.79
N LYS A 17 -4.18 3.89 9.20
CA LYS A 17 -5.43 3.13 9.23
C LYS A 17 -5.37 1.81 8.44
N ILE A 18 -4.57 1.77 7.37
CA ILE A 18 -4.31 0.55 6.59
C ILE A 18 -3.45 -0.42 7.41
N GLU A 19 -2.34 0.05 7.98
CA GLU A 19 -1.44 -0.78 8.80
C GLU A 19 -2.14 -1.37 10.04
N GLN A 20 -3.08 -0.63 10.63
CA GLN A 20 -3.86 -1.08 11.79
C GLN A 20 -5.06 -1.97 11.42
N GLY A 21 -5.32 -2.19 10.13
CA GLY A 21 -6.47 -2.98 9.67
C GLY A 21 -7.84 -2.31 9.89
N ILE A 22 -7.86 -1.04 10.32
CA ILE A 22 -9.10 -0.25 10.49
C ILE A 22 -9.74 0.04 9.13
N ARG A 23 -8.91 0.14 8.09
CA ARG A 23 -9.32 0.38 6.71
C ARG A 23 -8.68 -0.65 5.80
N GLY A 24 -9.50 -1.32 4.98
CA GLY A 24 -9.01 -2.16 3.91
C GLY A 24 -8.31 -1.34 2.82
N LEU A 25 -7.51 -2.03 2.00
CA LEU A 25 -6.90 -1.50 0.79
C LEU A 25 -7.66 -2.10 -0.40
N ASP A 26 -8.23 -1.28 -1.27
CA ASP A 26 -8.82 -1.82 -2.49
C ASP A 26 -7.75 -2.14 -3.54
N ILE A 27 -8.15 -2.81 -4.62
CA ILE A 27 -7.20 -3.28 -5.63
C ILE A 27 -6.48 -2.14 -6.37
N LEU A 28 -7.14 -0.99 -6.60
CA LEU A 28 -6.50 0.15 -7.25
C LEU A 28 -5.51 0.81 -6.29
N GLU A 29 -5.89 0.95 -5.03
CA GLU A 29 -5.01 1.48 -3.98
C GLU A 29 -3.79 0.56 -3.75
N PHE A 30 -3.96 -0.75 -3.90
CA PHE A 30 -2.84 -1.69 -3.90
C PHE A 30 -1.86 -1.43 -5.05
N LEU A 31 -2.36 -1.22 -6.27
CA LEU A 31 -1.52 -0.92 -7.42
C LEU A 31 -0.78 0.41 -7.24
N GLU A 32 -1.45 1.45 -6.72
CA GLU A 32 -0.85 2.74 -6.38
C GLU A 32 0.25 2.57 -5.32
N LEU A 33 -0.03 1.78 -4.27
CA LEU A 33 0.93 1.49 -3.20
C LEU A 33 2.18 0.80 -3.76
N CYS A 34 2.01 -0.21 -4.61
CA CYS A 34 3.10 -0.89 -5.30
C CYS A 34 3.90 0.10 -6.15
N GLN A 35 3.23 0.98 -6.89
CA GLN A 35 3.90 2.01 -7.70
C GLN A 35 4.75 2.97 -6.85
N TRP A 36 4.19 3.51 -5.75
CA TRP A 36 4.92 4.42 -4.86
C TRP A 36 6.12 3.76 -4.18
N LEU A 37 6.03 2.46 -3.91
CA LEU A 37 7.09 1.67 -3.31
C LEU A 37 8.12 1.16 -4.33
N GLY A 38 7.88 1.32 -5.63
CA GLY A 38 8.72 0.74 -6.68
C GLY A 38 8.68 -0.80 -6.70
N ILE A 39 7.56 -1.39 -6.27
CA ILE A 39 7.35 -2.83 -6.20
C ILE A 39 6.52 -3.27 -7.41
N ASP A 40 6.93 -4.37 -8.05
CA ASP A 40 6.08 -5.03 -9.04
C ASP A 40 4.88 -5.71 -8.35
N TYR A 41 3.67 -5.27 -8.70
CA TYR A 41 2.44 -5.74 -8.07
C TYR A 41 2.18 -7.23 -8.30
N ARG A 42 2.65 -7.80 -9.42
CA ARG A 42 2.48 -9.24 -9.71
C ARG A 42 3.31 -10.09 -8.75
N SER A 43 4.54 -9.66 -8.50
CA SER A 43 5.43 -10.27 -7.51
C SER A 43 4.83 -10.18 -6.11
N ALA A 44 4.28 -9.02 -5.72
CA ALA A 44 3.63 -8.83 -4.43
C ALA A 44 2.40 -9.75 -4.24
N ILE A 45 1.55 -9.91 -5.25
CA ILE A 45 0.40 -10.83 -5.21
C ILE A 45 0.85 -12.29 -5.03
N ASN A 46 1.94 -12.70 -5.69
CA ASN A 46 2.46 -14.06 -5.57
C ASN A 46 2.94 -14.39 -4.14
N GLU A 47 3.39 -13.40 -3.36
CA GLU A 47 3.74 -13.61 -1.95
C GLU A 47 2.51 -13.83 -1.06
N ILE A 48 1.36 -13.25 -1.41
CA ILE A 48 0.10 -13.46 -0.66
C ILE A 48 -0.36 -14.92 -0.75
N ASN A 49 -0.21 -15.56 -1.91
CA ASN A 49 -0.58 -16.97 -2.11
C ASN A 49 0.26 -17.95 -1.26
N LYS A 50 1.33 -17.49 -0.61
CA LYS A 50 2.17 -18.31 0.27
C LYS A 50 1.76 -18.22 1.76
N LEU A 51 0.82 -17.35 2.10
CA LEU A 51 0.26 -17.19 3.45
C LEU A 51 -0.92 -18.14 3.66
#